data_AF-A0ABD1EW03-F1
#
_entry.id   AF-A0ABD1EW03-F1
#
_cell.length_a   1.000
_cell.length_b   1.000
_cell.length_c   1.000
_cell.angle_alpha   90.00
_cell.angle_beta   90.00
_cell.angle_gamma   90.00
#
_symmetry.space_group_name_H-M   'P 1'
#
loop_
_entity.id
_entity.type
_entity.pdbx_description
1 polymer ?
#
loop_
_entity_poly.entity_id
_entity_poly.type
_entity_poly.pdbx_seq_one_letter_code
_entity_poly.pdbx_strand_id
1 'polypeptide(L)'
;MTSPNPSYKPSEGKREEFRKYLEKNGVMDALTRVLVHLYEEVDKPEDALEYIRDRLSIISGLETNKQLQLRLSDAETRIRELEAQLHGGVDQGEEQPDATMSAGGSQSELPVGEQLEDAVQDEQVINIEPVVVEVPSQDVKGADSGQSQETPQ
;
A
#
# COMPACT_ATOMS: atom_id res chain seq x y z
N MET A 1 -25.24 0.33 -6.28
CA MET A 1 -25.85 1.42 -5.49
C MET A 1 -24.72 2.16 -4.80
N THR A 2 -24.30 3.31 -5.32
CA THR A 2 -23.17 4.07 -4.75
C THR A 2 -23.73 5.07 -3.75
N SER A 3 -23.59 4.76 -2.46
CA SER A 3 -24.01 5.65 -1.37
C SER A 3 -23.31 7.01 -1.50
N PRO A 4 -24.03 8.14 -1.34
CA PRO A 4 -23.43 9.46 -1.42
C PRO A 4 -22.47 9.63 -0.26
N ASN A 5 -21.22 9.95 -0.59
CA ASN A 5 -20.16 10.20 0.38
C ASN A 5 -20.60 11.38 1.27
N PRO A 6 -20.77 11.21 2.61
CA PRO A 6 -21.17 12.30 3.47
C PRO A 6 -20.14 13.40 3.35
N SER A 7 -20.58 14.62 3.03
CA SER A 7 -19.72 15.79 2.86
C SER A 7 -18.97 16.05 4.17
N TYR A 8 -17.79 15.45 4.28
CA TYR A 8 -16.90 15.61 5.42
C TYR A 8 -16.35 17.03 5.38
N LYS A 9 -16.85 17.88 6.29
CA LYS A 9 -16.34 19.24 6.51
C LYS A 9 -15.55 19.22 7.82
N PRO A 10 -14.22 18.99 7.78
CA PRO A 10 -13.40 19.04 8.98
C PRO A 10 -13.45 20.44 9.59
N SER A 11 -13.34 20.53 10.91
CA SER A 11 -13.19 21.82 11.59
C SER A 11 -11.89 22.50 11.15
N GLU A 12 -11.86 23.82 11.24
CA GLU A 12 -10.67 24.64 10.91
C GLU A 12 -9.41 24.12 11.61
N GLY A 13 -9.51 23.74 12.89
CA GLY A 13 -8.40 23.17 13.66
C GLY A 13 -7.87 21.85 13.09
N LYS A 14 -8.76 20.92 12.73
CA LYS A 14 -8.37 19.63 12.11
C LYS A 14 -7.74 19.82 10.73
N ARG A 15 -8.27 20.78 9.96
CA ARG A 15 -7.74 21.10 8.63
C ARG A 15 -6.33 21.69 8.72
N GLU A 16 -6.10 22.59 9.68
CA GLU A 16 -4.79 23.20 9.92
C GLU A 16 -3.76 22.18 10.42
N GLU A 17 -4.15 21.29 11.33
CA GLU A 17 -3.28 20.21 11.81
C GLU A 17 -2.83 19.29 10.66
N PHE A 18 -3.77 18.89 9.80
CA PHE A 18 -3.45 18.07 8.64
C PHE A 18 -2.53 18.79 7.65
N ARG A 19 -2.77 20.10 7.41
CA ARG A 19 -1.89 20.92 6.58
C ARG A 19 -0.46 20.94 7.12
N LYS A 20 -0.30 21.22 8.42
CA LYS A 20 1.02 21.21 9.08
C LYS A 20 1.70 19.85 8.99
N TYR A 21 0.93 18.76 9.10
CA TYR A 21 1.45 17.41 8.91
C TYR A 21 2.01 17.23 7.49
N LEU A 22 1.26 17.61 6.45
CA LEU A 22 1.73 17.48 5.06
C LEU A 22 2.97 18.33 4.79
N GLU A 23 3.02 19.54 5.33
CA GLU A 23 4.18 20.43 5.21
C GLU A 23 5.40 19.86 5.95
N LYS A 24 5.23 19.40 7.19
CA LYS A 24 6.30 18.81 8.01
C LYS A 24 6.90 17.55 7.37
N ASN A 25 6.09 16.72 6.72
CA ASN A 25 6.56 15.51 6.05
C ASN A 25 7.01 15.75 4.60
N GLY A 26 7.02 17.01 4.12
CA GLY A 26 7.47 17.35 2.77
C GLY A 26 6.53 16.91 1.65
N VAL A 27 5.30 16.46 1.95
CA VAL A 27 4.33 16.01 0.95
C VAL A 27 3.94 17.15 0.02
N MET A 28 3.76 18.36 0.57
CA MET A 28 3.42 19.56 -0.21
C MET A 28 4.52 19.92 -1.23
N ASP A 29 5.78 19.85 -0.82
CA ASP A 29 6.93 20.12 -1.69
C ASP A 29 7.10 19.04 -2.75
N ALA A 30 6.97 17.77 -2.39
CA ALA A 30 7.01 16.65 -3.33
C ALA A 30 5.92 16.78 -4.41
N LEU A 31 4.66 17.01 -4.02
CA LEU A 31 3.55 17.21 -4.96
C LEU A 31 3.78 18.43 -5.86
N THR A 32 4.28 19.53 -5.30
CA THR A 32 4.60 20.73 -6.08
C THR A 32 5.63 20.42 -7.16
N ARG A 33 6.74 19.74 -6.80
CA ARG A 33 7.78 19.36 -7.77
C ARG A 33 7.23 18.45 -8.86
N VAL A 34 6.45 17.42 -8.52
CA VAL A 34 5.88 16.52 -9.53
C VAL A 34 4.97 17.28 -10.50
N LEU A 35 4.14 18.20 -10.00
CA LEU A 35 3.25 19.00 -10.84
C LEU A 35 4.03 19.98 -11.73
N VAL A 36 5.11 20.58 -11.22
CA VAL A 36 6.02 21.42 -12.01
C VAL A 36 6.68 20.60 -13.11
N HIS A 37 7.23 19.42 -12.79
CA HIS A 37 7.84 18.53 -13.78
C HIS A 37 6.82 18.09 -14.84
N LEU A 38 5.58 17.78 -14.43
CA LEU A 38 4.51 17.44 -15.37
C LEU A 38 4.12 18.64 -16.24
N TYR A 39 4.16 19.87 -15.70
CA TYR A 39 3.89 21.09 -16.45
C TYR A 39 4.97 21.40 -17.47
N GLU A 40 6.24 21.19 -17.12
CA GLU A 40 7.41 21.46 -17.96
C GLU A 40 7.66 20.41 -19.04
N GLU A 41 7.11 19.19 -18.90
CA GLU A 41 7.23 18.15 -19.93
C GLU A 41 6.67 18.63 -21.27
N VAL A 42 7.53 18.55 -22.31
CA VAL A 42 7.23 19.00 -23.68
C VAL A 42 6.27 18.03 -24.36
N ASP A 43 6.44 16.73 -24.10
CA ASP A 43 5.55 15.67 -24.55
C ASP A 43 4.77 15.15 -23.35
N LYS A 44 3.47 15.48 -23.28
CA LYS A 44 2.66 15.10 -22.13
C LYS A 44 2.47 13.58 -22.13
N PRO A 45 2.74 12.90 -21.01
CA PRO A 45 2.54 11.46 -20.94
C PRO A 45 1.07 11.11 -21.21
N GLU A 46 0.83 10.04 -21.95
CA GLU A 46 -0.51 9.52 -22.24
C GLU A 46 -1.26 9.17 -20.94
N ASP A 47 -0.54 8.59 -19.97
CA ASP A 47 -1.02 8.36 -18.61
C ASP A 47 -0.30 9.28 -17.60
N ALA A 48 -0.93 10.39 -17.28
CA ALA A 48 -0.43 11.35 -16.30
C ALA A 48 -0.39 10.79 -14.87
N LEU A 49 -1.27 9.85 -14.51
CA LEU A 49 -1.30 9.27 -13.16
C LEU A 49 -0.13 8.30 -12.96
N GLU A 50 0.17 7.49 -13.96
CA GLU A 50 1.38 6.66 -13.96
C GLU A 50 2.64 7.53 -13.83
N TYR A 51 2.73 8.62 -14.60
CA TYR A 51 3.85 9.55 -14.51
C TYR A 51 4.01 10.14 -13.10
N ILE A 52 2.91 10.62 -12.50
CA ILE A 52 2.92 11.17 -11.14
C ILE A 52 3.37 10.12 -10.13
N ARG A 53 2.86 8.89 -10.22
CA ARG A 53 3.26 7.77 -9.35
C ARG A 53 4.75 7.51 -9.45
N ASP A 54 5.28 7.36 -10.67
CA ASP A 54 6.70 7.07 -10.89
C ASP A 54 7.59 8.22 -10.41
N ARG A 55 7.20 9.48 -10.64
CA ARG A 55 7.93 10.65 -10.15
C ARG A 55 7.91 10.75 -8.62
N LEU A 56 6.79 10.44 -7.97
CA LEU A 56 6.72 10.38 -6.51
C LEU A 56 7.62 9.26 -5.96
N SER A 57 7.61 8.08 -6.56
CA SER A 57 8.54 6.99 -6.19
C SER A 57 9.99 7.47 -6.24
N ILE A 58 10.39 8.13 -7.33
CA ILE A 58 11.74 8.67 -7.49
C ILE A 58 12.08 9.72 -6.43
N ILE A 59 11.19 10.68 -6.17
CA ILE A 59 11.40 11.73 -5.15
C ILE A 59 11.52 11.12 -3.75
N SER A 60 10.76 10.08 -3.45
CA SER A 60 10.83 9.34 -2.18
C SER A 60 12.00 8.35 -2.09
N GLY A 61 12.83 8.24 -3.14
CA GLY A 61 13.96 7.28 -3.18
C GLY A 61 13.52 5.82 -3.27
N LEU A 62 12.28 5.57 -3.70
CA LEU A 62 11.73 4.24 -3.91
C LEU A 62 11.90 3.83 -5.37
N GLU A 63 11.93 2.52 -5.61
CA GLU A 63 11.90 1.99 -6.96
C GLU A 63 10.53 2.24 -7.61
N THR A 64 10.55 2.59 -8.89
CA THR A 64 9.35 2.73 -9.69
C THR A 64 8.71 1.37 -9.95
N ASN A 65 7.41 1.35 -10.25
CA ASN A 65 6.71 0.11 -10.57
C ASN A 65 7.36 -0.63 -11.76
N LYS A 66 7.82 0.12 -12.77
CA LYS A 66 8.54 -0.41 -13.94
C LYS A 66 9.86 -1.08 -13.55
N GLN A 67 10.63 -0.50 -12.64
CA GLN A 67 11.87 -1.11 -12.14
C GLN A 67 11.60 -2.41 -11.37
N LEU A 68 10.56 -2.42 -10.53
CA LEU A 68 10.16 -3.62 -9.80
C LEU A 68 9.71 -4.74 -10.74
N GLN A 69 8.89 -4.43 -11.76
CA GLN A 69 8.48 -5.40 -12.77
C GLN A 69 9.67 -5.96 -13.55
N LEU A 70 10.64 -5.12 -13.91
CA LEU A 70 11.85 -5.57 -14.59
C LEU A 70 12.65 -6.54 -13.72
N ARG A 71 12.86 -6.21 -12.44
CA ARG A 71 13.57 -7.10 -11.50
C ARG A 71 12.84 -8.42 -11.27
N LEU A 72 11.50 -8.41 -11.22
CA LEU A 72 10.71 -9.62 -11.14
C LEU A 72 10.90 -10.49 -12.38
N SER A 73 10.80 -9.91 -13.58
CA SER A 73 11.03 -10.62 -14.84
C SER A 73 12.44 -11.21 -14.94
N ASP A 74 13.45 -10.46 -14.53
CA ASP A 74 14.85 -10.92 -14.53
C ASP A 74 15.05 -12.06 -13.53
N ALA A 75 14.48 -11.94 -12.32
CA ALA A 75 14.53 -12.98 -11.30
C ALA A 75 13.81 -14.25 -11.75
N GLU A 76 12.62 -14.15 -12.33
CA GLU A 76 11.86 -15.27 -12.88
C GLU A 76 12.62 -15.96 -14.02
N THR A 77 13.26 -15.18 -14.90
CA THR A 77 14.09 -15.72 -15.97
C THR A 77 15.29 -16.48 -15.41
N ARG A 78 15.94 -15.93 -14.37
CA ARG A 78 17.08 -16.59 -13.73
C ARG A 78 16.68 -17.85 -12.98
N ILE A 79 15.53 -17.85 -12.30
CA ILE A 79 14.96 -19.04 -11.67
C ILE A 79 14.75 -20.12 -12.72
N ARG A 80 14.08 -19.80 -13.84
CA ARG A 80 13.84 -20.75 -14.94
C ARG A 80 15.13 -21.32 -15.53
N GLU A 81 16.14 -20.48 -15.72
CA GLU A 81 17.44 -20.90 -16.23
C GLU A 81 18.17 -21.84 -15.26
N LEU A 82 18.19 -21.51 -13.97
CA LEU A 82 18.80 -22.35 -12.94
C LEU A 82 18.04 -23.67 -12.74
N GLU A 83 16.71 -23.63 -12.79
CA GLU A 83 15.88 -24.83 -12.80
C GLU A 83 16.20 -25.70 -14.01
N ALA A 84 16.32 -25.14 -15.21
CA ALA A 84 16.72 -25.89 -16.40
C ALA A 84 18.13 -26.50 -16.26
N GLN A 85 19.08 -25.80 -15.63
CA GLN A 85 20.42 -26.34 -15.34
C GLN A 85 20.38 -27.48 -14.32
N LEU A 86 19.51 -27.41 -13.31
CA LEU A 86 19.32 -28.48 -12.34
C LEU A 86 18.61 -29.69 -12.96
N HIS A 87 17.53 -29.49 -13.71
CA HIS A 87 16.80 -30.59 -14.36
C HIS A 87 17.57 -31.20 -15.54
N GLY A 88 18.36 -30.40 -16.27
CA GLY A 88 19.27 -30.88 -17.31
C GLY A 88 20.48 -31.68 -16.78
N GLY A 89 20.71 -31.66 -15.47
CA GLY A 89 21.76 -32.44 -14.80
C GLY A 89 21.30 -33.77 -14.20
N VAL A 90 19.99 -34.07 -14.22
CA VAL A 90 19.41 -35.26 -13.55
C VAL A 90 18.84 -36.28 -14.55
N ASP A 91 18.85 -36.00 -15.86
CA ASP A 91 18.27 -36.88 -16.89
C ASP A 91 19.31 -37.75 -17.64
N GLN A 92 20.24 -38.39 -16.91
CA GLN A 92 20.97 -39.55 -17.41
C GLN A 92 21.07 -40.61 -16.32
N GLY A 93 19.98 -41.37 -16.18
CA GLY A 93 19.93 -42.56 -15.35
C GLY A 93 18.72 -42.54 -14.46
N GLU A 94 17.57 -42.96 -14.98
CA GLU A 94 16.97 -44.23 -14.55
C GLU A 94 16.17 -44.79 -15.73
N GLU A 95 16.66 -45.91 -16.26
CA GLU A 95 15.92 -46.82 -17.13
C GLU A 95 14.67 -47.29 -16.39
N GLN A 96 13.49 -47.06 -16.96
CA GLN A 96 12.31 -47.86 -16.63
C GLN A 96 12.32 -49.14 -17.47
N PRO A 97 12.37 -50.32 -16.84
CA PRO A 97 11.66 -51.47 -17.34
C PRO A 97 10.37 -51.65 -16.52
N ASP A 98 9.27 -51.43 -17.23
CA ASP A 98 7.98 -52.09 -17.12
C ASP A 98 8.00 -53.42 -16.34
N ALA A 99 7.20 -53.51 -15.27
CA ALA A 99 6.35 -54.67 -14.95
C ALA A 99 5.71 -54.57 -13.54
N THR A 100 4.38 -54.50 -13.54
CA THR A 100 3.50 -55.45 -12.81
C THR A 100 3.05 -55.12 -11.38
N MET A 101 1.84 -54.53 -11.35
CA MET A 101 0.63 -54.94 -10.60
C MET A 101 0.44 -54.57 -9.13
N SER A 102 -0.86 -54.36 -8.85
CA SER A 102 -1.57 -54.55 -7.57
C SER A 102 -1.69 -53.28 -6.70
N ALA A 103 -2.85 -52.80 -6.25
CA ALA A 103 -4.25 -53.23 -6.38
C ALA A 103 -5.16 -52.10 -5.86
N GLY A 104 -6.40 -52.07 -6.36
CA GLY A 104 -7.57 -51.37 -5.76
C GLY A 104 -7.79 -49.96 -6.32
N GLY A 105 -8.83 -49.63 -7.07
CA GLY A 105 -10.13 -50.27 -7.25
C GLY A 105 -11.26 -49.29 -6.96
N SER A 106 -11.67 -48.55 -8.00
CA SER A 106 -13.04 -48.05 -8.27
C SER A 106 -13.62 -46.97 -7.30
N GLN A 107 -14.41 -45.96 -7.68
CA GLN A 107 -15.29 -45.77 -8.84
C GLN A 107 -15.35 -44.28 -9.23
N SER A 108 -15.50 -44.08 -10.53
CA SER A 108 -16.11 -42.94 -11.22
C SER A 108 -17.43 -42.46 -10.59
N GLU A 109 -17.66 -41.15 -10.55
CA GLU A 109 -18.87 -40.51 -11.10
C GLU A 109 -18.74 -38.97 -11.09
N LEU A 110 -18.91 -38.36 -12.27
CA LEU A 110 -19.23 -36.94 -12.41
C LEU A 110 -20.75 -36.82 -12.57
N PRO A 111 -21.40 -35.85 -11.92
CA PRO A 111 -22.58 -35.23 -12.49
C PRO A 111 -22.35 -33.75 -12.78
N VAL A 112 -22.78 -33.38 -13.98
CA VAL A 112 -22.88 -32.03 -14.51
C VAL A 112 -23.93 -31.23 -13.74
N GLY A 113 -23.57 -30.01 -13.36
CA GLY A 113 -24.41 -28.81 -13.34
C GLY A 113 -25.59 -28.77 -12.37
N GLU A 114 -25.48 -27.94 -11.33
CA GLU A 114 -26.56 -26.99 -11.00
C GLU A 114 -26.01 -25.83 -10.16
N GLN A 115 -26.71 -24.70 -10.26
CA GLN A 115 -26.41 -23.37 -9.75
C GLN A 115 -26.07 -23.35 -8.25
N LEU A 116 -25.10 -22.52 -7.86
CA LEU A 116 -24.95 -22.05 -6.48
C LEU A 116 -24.64 -20.55 -6.49
N GLU A 117 -25.67 -19.83 -6.08
CA GLU A 117 -25.72 -18.42 -5.77
C GLU A 117 -24.97 -18.16 -4.46
N ASP A 118 -24.38 -16.97 -4.36
CA ASP A 118 -24.19 -16.22 -3.11
C ASP A 118 -23.28 -16.82 -2.01
N ALA A 119 -22.00 -16.44 -2.02
CA ALA A 119 -21.16 -16.40 -0.82
C ALA A 119 -19.91 -15.53 -1.05
N VAL A 120 -20.03 -14.21 -0.92
CA VAL A 120 -18.87 -13.37 -0.57
C VAL A 120 -18.83 -13.31 0.95
N GLN A 121 -17.93 -14.12 1.53
CA GLN A 121 -17.67 -14.17 2.97
C GLN A 121 -16.81 -12.97 3.40
N ASP A 122 -17.30 -12.27 4.42
CA ASP A 122 -16.60 -11.47 5.44
C ASP A 122 -15.14 -11.06 5.15
N GLU A 123 -14.96 -9.85 4.60
CA GLU A 123 -13.79 -9.05 4.95
C GLU A 123 -14.09 -8.33 6.27
N GLN A 124 -13.48 -8.84 7.35
CA GLN A 124 -13.46 -8.18 8.65
C GLN A 124 -12.79 -6.80 8.51
N VAL A 125 -13.62 -5.75 8.51
CA VAL A 125 -13.14 -4.37 8.61
C VAL A 125 -12.58 -4.18 10.02
N ILE A 126 -11.29 -3.90 10.09
CA ILE A 126 -10.54 -3.65 11.32
C ILE A 126 -11.18 -2.45 12.03
N ASN A 127 -11.94 -2.70 13.09
CA ASN A 127 -12.61 -1.66 13.86
C ASN A 127 -11.59 -0.99 14.79
N ILE A 128 -11.05 0.15 14.38
CA ILE A 128 -10.18 0.95 15.25
C ILE A 128 -11.09 1.85 16.09
N GLU A 129 -11.39 1.39 17.31
CA GLU A 129 -12.10 2.23 18.29
C GLU A 129 -11.25 3.47 18.63
N PRO A 130 -11.87 4.65 18.78
CA PRO A 130 -11.14 5.83 19.20
C PRO A 130 -10.73 5.70 20.68
N VAL A 131 -9.43 5.55 20.92
CA VAL A 131 -8.84 5.66 22.27
C VAL A 131 -9.10 7.07 22.80
N VAL A 132 -9.97 7.16 23.80
CA VAL A 132 -10.20 8.38 24.57
C VAL A 132 -9.00 8.57 25.49
N VAL A 133 -8.07 9.43 25.12
CA VAL A 133 -6.98 9.83 26.01
C VAL A 133 -7.54 10.89 26.96
N GLU A 134 -7.93 10.45 28.15
CA GLU A 134 -8.29 11.33 29.26
C GLU A 134 -7.04 12.08 29.72
N VAL A 135 -6.97 13.38 29.39
CA VAL A 135 -5.91 14.27 29.88
C VAL A 135 -6.17 14.58 31.35
N PRO A 136 -5.27 14.21 32.29
CA PRO A 136 -5.46 14.55 33.69
C PRO A 136 -5.30 16.07 33.88
N SER A 137 -6.38 16.71 34.34
CA SER A 137 -6.39 18.11 34.78
C SER A 137 -5.32 18.35 35.84
N GLN A 138 -4.30 19.13 35.51
CA GLN A 138 -3.40 19.70 36.51
C GLN A 138 -3.98 21.03 37.00
N ASP A 139 -4.47 21.01 38.24
CA ASP A 139 -4.72 22.19 39.06
C ASP A 139 -3.44 23.03 39.16
N VAL A 140 -3.33 24.08 38.35
CA VAL A 140 -2.35 25.14 38.58
C VAL A 140 -2.87 26.04 39.70
N LYS A 141 -2.48 25.65 40.90
CA LYS A 141 -2.54 26.39 42.16
C LYS A 141 -2.06 27.83 41.94
N GLY A 142 -2.95 28.78 42.20
CA GLY A 142 -2.63 30.19 42.21
C GLY A 142 -1.51 30.50 43.19
N ALA A 143 -0.47 31.18 42.71
CA ALA A 143 0.48 31.89 43.53
C ALA A 143 1.10 33.01 42.71
N ASP A 144 0.78 34.24 43.15
CA ASP A 144 1.73 35.32 43.33
C ASP A 144 2.44 35.92 42.11
N SER A 145 2.05 37.15 41.76
CA SER A 145 2.98 38.28 41.85
C SER A 145 2.31 39.61 41.51
N GLY A 146 2.24 40.48 42.53
CA GLY A 146 2.85 41.80 42.44
C GLY A 146 2.22 42.84 41.52
N GLN A 147 1.13 43.44 41.99
CA GLN A 147 0.74 44.80 41.67
C GLN A 147 1.77 45.77 42.28
N SER A 148 2.42 46.64 41.47
CA SER A 148 2.59 48.09 41.76
C SER A 148 3.67 48.79 40.92
N GLN A 149 3.17 49.70 40.08
CA GLN A 149 3.58 51.10 39.89
C GLN A 149 4.85 51.44 39.10
N GLU A 150 4.61 51.76 37.83
CA GLU A 150 4.84 53.07 37.21
C GLU A 150 5.66 54.08 38.03
N THR A 151 6.75 54.55 37.43
CA THR A 151 7.42 55.81 37.80
C THR A 151 7.57 56.63 36.53
N PRO A 152 7.07 57.88 36.49
CA PRO A 152 7.56 58.86 35.55
C PRO A 152 8.24 60.01 36.31
N GLN A 153 9.54 60.21 36.08
CA GLN A 153 10.17 61.42 35.55
C GLN A 153 11.69 61.35 35.75
#